data_AF-A0A3S3RDN6-F1
#
_entry.id   AF-A0A3S3RDN6-F1
#
_cell.length_a   1.000
_cell.length_b   1.000
_cell.length_c   1.000
_cell.angle_alpha   90.00
_cell.angle_beta   90.00
_cell.angle_gamma   90.00
#
_symmetry.space_group_name_H-M   'P 1'
#
loop_
_entity.id
_entity.type
_entity.pdbx_description
1 polymer ?
#
loop_
_entity_poly.entity_id
_entity_poly.type
_entity_poly.pdbx_seq_one_letter_code
_entity_poly.pdbx_strand_id
1 'polypeptide(L)'
;IYSRLADELDLTTKRIGVITRHMKVKGWYSGDAGDIANMLAADDTEFVPIGNADIWAANGGLSGAVAFWPVEKFILVLRELYSAREQTKQAIYEITGISDIVRGASQASETATAQNIKTQWGSLRIQKMQRMMERCARDIFVMMAEIIPAKFSHETLQQMTGVQIIPTQQDLTPVQPPPPPPQGAQVPPEQQQQLQQAMQAAQQAEQQRQAKLAKLQ
;
A
#
# COMPACT_ATOMS: atom_id res chain seq x y z
N ILE A 1 2.14 3.35 20.32
CA ILE A 1 1.47 4.67 20.37
C ILE A 1 0.78 4.97 19.04
N TYR A 2 1.51 5.01 17.92
CA TYR A 2 0.91 5.25 16.59
C TYR A 2 -0.26 4.31 16.25
N SER A 3 -0.11 2.99 16.41
CA SER A 3 -1.21 2.07 16.06
C SER A 3 -2.47 2.34 16.90
N ARG A 4 -2.32 2.64 18.20
CA ARG A 4 -3.46 2.98 19.06
C ARG A 4 -4.19 4.23 18.56
N LEU A 5 -3.47 5.24 18.08
CA LEU A 5 -4.09 6.45 17.52
C LEU A 5 -4.74 6.18 16.15
N ALA A 6 -4.15 5.31 15.33
CA ALA A 6 -4.76 4.89 14.09
C ALA A 6 -6.05 4.08 14.33
N ASP A 7 -6.05 3.17 15.31
CA ASP A 7 -7.22 2.40 15.74
C ASP A 7 -8.31 3.33 16.29
N GLU A 8 -7.93 4.34 17.06
CA GLU A 8 -8.85 5.36 17.59
C GLU A 8 -9.46 6.22 16.49
N LEU A 9 -8.66 6.60 15.48
CA LEU A 9 -9.12 7.34 14.31
C LEU A 9 -10.14 6.54 13.49
N ASP A 10 -9.85 5.25 13.26
CA ASP A 10 -10.73 4.32 12.58
C ASP A 10 -12.04 4.11 13.36
N LEU A 11 -11.94 3.84 14.67
CA LEU A 11 -13.10 3.67 15.54
C LEU A 11 -14.00 4.91 15.54
N THR A 12 -13.42 6.10 15.67
CA THR A 12 -14.15 7.37 15.65
C THR A 12 -14.84 7.58 14.32
N THR A 13 -14.16 7.28 13.21
CA THR A 13 -14.72 7.38 11.86
C THR A 13 -15.89 6.42 11.65
N LYS A 14 -15.76 5.18 12.12
CA LYS A 14 -16.86 4.18 12.09
C LYS A 14 -18.04 4.64 12.94
N ARG A 15 -17.80 5.18 14.13
CA ARG A 15 -18.86 5.71 15.02
C ARG A 15 -19.61 6.88 14.39
N ILE A 16 -18.90 7.80 13.73
CA ILE A 16 -19.52 8.87 12.93
C ILE A 16 -20.49 8.27 11.92
N GLY A 17 -20.04 7.31 11.09
CA GLY A 17 -20.89 6.68 10.08
C GLY A 17 -22.09 5.91 10.67
N VAL A 18 -21.94 5.31 11.84
CA VAL A 18 -23.06 4.68 12.58
C VAL A 18 -24.06 5.74 13.03
N ILE A 19 -23.61 6.78 13.73
CA ILE A 19 -24.48 7.85 14.24
C ILE A 19 -25.20 8.56 13.11
N THR A 20 -24.50 8.92 12.03
CA THR A 20 -25.10 9.54 10.84
C THR A 20 -26.21 8.67 10.24
N ARG A 21 -26.03 7.35 10.16
CA ARG A 21 -27.08 6.43 9.68
C ARG A 21 -28.28 6.32 10.63
N HIS A 22 -28.06 6.51 11.94
CA HIS A 22 -29.10 6.47 12.96
C HIS A 22 -29.82 7.81 13.17
N MET A 23 -29.30 8.92 12.63
CA MET A 23 -29.98 10.22 12.57
C MET A 23 -31.12 10.21 11.53
N LYS A 24 -32.05 9.25 11.67
CA LYS A 24 -33.31 9.24 10.95
C LYS A 24 -34.37 9.86 11.85
N VAL A 25 -35.17 10.76 11.29
CA VAL A 25 -36.34 11.29 11.99
C VAL A 25 -37.33 10.13 12.17
N LYS A 26 -37.56 9.74 13.43
CA LYS A 26 -38.56 8.74 13.81
C LYS A 26 -39.47 9.39 14.84
N GLY A 27 -40.73 8.97 14.92
CA GLY A 27 -41.66 9.52 15.92
C GLY A 27 -42.73 8.52 16.31
N TRP A 28 -43.35 8.77 17.45
CA TRP A 28 -44.47 7.98 17.98
C TRP A 28 -45.71 8.86 18.02
N TYR A 29 -46.88 8.30 17.72
CA TYR A 29 -48.14 9.02 17.74
C TYR A 29 -49.28 8.15 18.30
N SER A 30 -50.31 8.82 18.82
CA SER A 30 -51.55 8.19 19.27
C SER A 30 -52.65 8.47 18.24
N GLY A 31 -52.82 7.59 17.26
CA GLY A 31 -53.80 7.73 16.17
C GLY A 31 -53.79 6.53 15.22
N ASP A 32 -54.67 6.56 14.20
CA ASP A 32 -54.82 5.47 13.22
C ASP A 32 -53.55 5.28 12.38
N ALA A 33 -53.07 4.05 12.28
CA ALA A 33 -51.67 3.72 12.00
C ALA A 33 -51.21 3.99 10.54
N GLY A 34 -52.16 4.31 9.65
CA GLY A 34 -51.95 4.33 8.19
C GLY A 34 -51.23 5.57 7.68
N ASP A 35 -51.69 6.76 8.04
CA ASP A 35 -51.28 8.00 7.34
C ASP A 35 -49.85 8.44 7.68
N ILE A 36 -49.41 8.25 8.93
CA ILE A 36 -48.05 8.56 9.34
C ILE A 36 -47.06 7.44 8.94
N ALA A 37 -47.51 6.19 8.81
CA ALA A 37 -46.66 5.13 8.25
C ALA A 37 -46.31 5.41 6.79
N ASN A 38 -47.26 5.95 6.02
CA ASN A 38 -47.02 6.43 4.67
C ASN A 38 -46.06 7.64 4.65
N MET A 39 -46.18 8.57 5.60
CA MET A 39 -45.23 9.69 5.76
C MET A 39 -43.81 9.22 6.09
N LEU A 40 -43.64 8.21 6.95
CA LEU A 40 -42.32 7.67 7.31
C LEU A 40 -41.67 6.85 6.20
N ALA A 41 -42.46 6.34 5.26
CA ALA A 41 -41.99 5.60 4.09
C ALA A 41 -41.73 6.51 2.88
N ALA A 42 -42.27 7.74 2.90
CA ALA A 42 -42.11 8.73 1.84
C ALA A 42 -40.67 9.26 1.78
N ASP A 43 -40.23 9.59 0.56
CA ASP A 43 -38.91 10.18 0.31
C ASP A 43 -38.89 11.68 0.68
N ASP A 44 -37.71 12.28 0.79
CA ASP A 44 -37.49 13.65 1.30
C ASP A 44 -38.24 14.76 0.53
N THR A 45 -38.84 14.45 -0.62
CA THR A 45 -39.54 15.39 -1.52
C THR A 45 -41.03 15.13 -1.72
N GLU A 46 -41.60 14.18 -0.98
CA GLU A 46 -43.00 13.79 -1.15
C GLU A 46 -43.91 14.38 -0.06
N PHE A 47 -45.08 14.85 -0.49
CA PHE A 47 -46.15 15.28 0.41
C PHE A 47 -47.15 14.13 0.61
N VAL A 48 -47.29 13.68 1.85
CA VAL A 48 -48.25 12.63 2.20
C VAL A 48 -49.54 13.27 2.74
N PRO A 49 -50.71 12.97 2.14
CA PRO A 49 -51.99 13.45 2.64
C PRO A 49 -52.30 12.80 3.99
N ILE A 50 -52.83 13.60 4.92
CA ILE A 50 -53.20 13.16 6.27
C ILE A 50 -54.73 13.22 6.41
N GLY A 51 -55.34 12.15 6.91
CA GLY A 51 -56.76 12.12 7.24
C GLY A 51 -57.09 12.95 8.49
N ASN A 52 -58.31 13.48 8.54
CA ASN A 52 -58.90 14.19 9.69
C ASN A 52 -58.08 15.38 10.22
N ALA A 53 -57.54 16.21 9.32
CA ALA A 53 -56.71 17.38 9.66
C ALA A 53 -57.32 18.31 10.74
N ASP A 54 -58.65 18.41 10.79
CA ASP A 54 -59.38 19.23 11.76
C ASP A 54 -59.22 18.73 13.21
N ILE A 55 -59.13 17.41 13.42
CA ILE A 55 -58.93 16.80 14.75
C ILE A 55 -57.50 17.02 15.24
N TRP A 56 -56.54 16.99 14.31
CA TRP A 56 -55.13 17.28 14.60
C TRP A 56 -54.93 18.77 14.95
N ALA A 57 -55.59 19.68 14.22
CA ALA A 57 -55.55 21.10 14.51
C ALA A 57 -56.12 21.43 15.90
N ALA A 58 -57.19 20.74 16.34
CA ALA A 58 -57.80 20.94 17.65
C ALA A 58 -56.95 20.45 18.84
N ASN A 59 -56.08 19.44 18.63
CA ASN A 59 -55.23 18.85 19.67
C ASN A 59 -53.82 19.47 19.75
N GLY A 60 -53.62 20.69 19.25
CA GLY A 60 -52.32 21.37 19.27
C GLY A 60 -51.42 21.06 18.06
N GLY A 61 -52.00 20.54 16.97
CA GLY A 61 -51.31 20.25 15.72
C GLY A 61 -50.45 18.98 15.76
N LEU A 62 -49.78 18.69 14.64
CA LEU A 62 -48.89 17.53 14.50
C LEU A 62 -47.77 17.52 15.56
N SER A 63 -47.33 18.70 15.99
CA SER A 63 -46.28 18.89 17.00
C SER A 63 -46.67 18.38 18.40
N GLY A 64 -47.96 18.43 18.76
CA GLY A 64 -48.47 17.97 20.07
C GLY A 64 -48.79 16.48 20.13
N ALA A 65 -49.05 15.87 18.97
CA ALA A 65 -49.47 14.47 18.86
C ALA A 65 -48.36 13.52 18.36
N VAL A 66 -47.20 14.07 17.96
CA VAL A 66 -46.02 13.32 17.55
C VAL A 66 -44.86 13.57 18.52
N ALA A 67 -44.42 12.53 19.22
CA ALA A 67 -43.16 12.58 19.97
C ALA A 67 -42.00 12.31 19.00
N PHE A 68 -41.17 13.33 18.75
CA PHE A 68 -40.01 13.21 17.88
C PHE A 68 -38.88 12.43 18.56
N TRP A 69 -38.15 11.64 17.76
CA TRP A 69 -36.87 11.09 18.12
C TRP A 69 -35.89 12.24 18.37
N PRO A 70 -35.15 12.25 19.50
CA PRO A 70 -34.31 13.39 19.87
C PRO A 70 -33.05 13.45 19.00
N VAL A 71 -33.16 14.02 17.79
CA VAL A 71 -32.06 14.16 16.82
C VAL A 71 -31.00 15.15 17.32
N GLU A 72 -31.39 16.13 18.13
CA GLU A 72 -30.51 17.17 18.67
C GLU A 72 -29.36 16.57 19.50
N LYS A 73 -29.64 15.51 20.25
CA LYS A 73 -28.62 14.80 21.03
C LYS A 73 -27.61 14.10 20.13
N PHE A 74 -28.05 13.56 18.98
CA PHE A 74 -27.14 12.95 18.00
C PHE A 74 -26.27 14.01 17.32
N ILE A 75 -26.80 15.21 17.04
CA ILE A 75 -26.02 16.33 16.48
C ILE A 75 -24.89 16.71 17.44
N LEU A 76 -25.18 16.83 18.74
CA LEU A 76 -24.16 17.14 19.75
C LEU A 76 -23.06 16.07 19.78
N VAL A 77 -23.44 14.79 19.84
CA VAL A 77 -22.45 13.68 19.84
C VAL A 77 -21.64 13.67 18.55
N LEU A 78 -22.28 13.87 17.40
CA LEU A 78 -21.61 13.91 16.10
C LEU A 78 -20.57 15.03 16.03
N ARG A 79 -20.89 16.22 16.55
CA ARG A 79 -19.96 17.35 16.61
C ARG A 79 -18.73 17.01 17.45
N GLU A 80 -18.93 16.40 18.62
CA GLU A 80 -17.83 16.01 19.50
C GLU A 80 -16.99 14.88 18.88
N LEU A 81 -17.59 13.94 18.15
CA LEU A 81 -16.84 12.92 17.41
C LEU A 81 -15.98 13.52 16.29
N TYR A 82 -16.49 14.51 15.55
CA TYR A 82 -15.69 15.22 14.55
C TYR A 82 -14.52 15.98 15.20
N SER A 83 -14.74 16.62 16.35
CA SER A 83 -13.71 17.29 17.13
C SER A 83 -12.63 16.30 17.60
N ALA A 84 -13.04 15.17 18.20
CA ALA A 84 -12.14 14.11 18.62
C ALA A 84 -11.32 13.56 17.45
N ARG A 85 -11.94 13.33 16.29
CA ARG A 85 -11.25 12.88 15.08
C ARG A 85 -10.13 13.82 14.66
N GLU A 86 -10.36 15.14 14.74
CA GLU A 86 -9.33 16.13 14.40
C GLU A 86 -8.20 16.17 15.42
N GLN A 87 -8.52 16.05 16.71
CA GLN A 87 -7.52 15.94 17.78
C GLN A 87 -6.64 14.68 17.61
N THR A 88 -7.24 13.53 17.27
CA THR A 88 -6.48 12.29 17.00
C THR A 88 -5.57 12.47 15.79
N LYS A 89 -6.04 13.10 14.69
CA LYS A 89 -5.19 13.42 13.53
C LYS A 89 -4.02 14.32 13.92
N GLN A 90 -4.27 15.35 14.71
CA GLN A 90 -3.24 16.27 15.18
C GLN A 90 -2.19 15.55 16.05
N ALA A 91 -2.63 14.71 16.98
CA ALA A 91 -1.75 13.88 17.79
C ALA A 91 -0.89 12.93 16.94
N ILE A 92 -1.47 12.34 15.88
CA ILE A 92 -0.72 11.54 14.91
C ILE A 92 0.39 12.39 14.28
N TYR A 93 0.08 13.60 13.81
CA TYR A 93 1.07 14.48 13.18
C TYR A 93 2.21 14.87 14.11
N GLU A 94 1.90 15.17 15.37
CA GLU A 94 2.88 15.52 16.40
C GLU A 94 3.83 14.34 16.69
N ILE A 95 3.29 13.12 16.75
CA ILE A 95 4.08 11.92 17.06
C ILE A 95 4.87 11.44 15.85
N THR A 96 4.29 11.44 14.65
CA THR A 96 5.01 11.06 13.42
C THR A 96 6.02 12.13 13.02
N GLY A 97 5.90 13.35 13.55
CA GLY A 97 6.79 14.45 13.25
C GLY A 97 6.68 14.94 11.81
N ILE A 98 5.51 14.76 11.18
CA ILE A 98 5.23 15.32 9.85
C ILE A 98 5.06 16.83 10.04
N SER A 99 6.15 17.57 9.88
CA SER A 99 6.17 19.03 10.00
C SER A 99 5.09 19.68 9.11
N ASP A 100 4.58 20.83 9.55
CA ASP A 100 3.58 21.64 8.84
C ASP A 100 3.95 21.91 7.35
N ILE A 101 5.24 21.83 7.01
CA ILE A 101 5.76 22.00 5.65
C ILE A 101 5.30 20.92 4.67
N VAL A 102 5.32 19.64 5.05
CA VAL A 102 4.91 18.56 4.13
C VAL A 102 3.40 18.62 3.86
N ARG A 103 2.67 19.34 4.73
CA ARG A 103 1.22 19.58 4.62
C ARG A 103 0.87 20.87 3.85
N GLY A 104 1.86 21.60 3.32
CA GLY A 104 1.65 22.81 2.52
C GLY A 104 1.22 24.04 3.32
N ALA A 105 1.30 24.01 4.66
CA ALA A 105 0.99 25.14 5.51
C ALA A 105 2.17 26.13 5.56
N SER A 106 2.33 26.97 4.54
CA SER A 106 3.26 28.09 4.58
C SER A 106 2.57 29.32 5.17
N GLN A 107 3.12 29.89 6.24
CA GLN A 107 2.75 31.25 6.65
C GLN A 107 3.51 32.24 5.78
N ALA A 108 2.79 33.18 5.14
CA ALA A 108 3.39 34.18 4.24
C ALA A 108 4.41 35.11 4.94
N SER A 109 4.41 35.14 6.27
CA SER A 109 5.35 35.88 7.11
C SER A 109 6.67 35.15 7.38
N GLU A 110 6.82 33.89 6.97
CA GLU A 110 8.04 33.10 7.25
C GLU A 110 9.15 33.37 6.23
N THR A 111 10.37 33.56 6.72
CA THR A 111 11.55 33.79 5.87
C THR A 111 11.95 32.51 5.13
N ALA A 112 12.54 32.66 3.93
CA ALA A 112 12.98 31.52 3.11
C ALA A 112 13.95 30.56 3.85
N THR A 113 14.82 31.12 4.71
CA THR A 113 15.74 30.32 5.55
C THR A 113 14.98 29.50 6.60
N ALA A 114 13.95 30.06 7.23
CA ALA A 114 13.11 29.33 8.18
C ALA A 114 12.35 28.17 7.51
N GLN A 115 11.85 28.37 6.28
CA GLN A 115 11.22 27.32 5.49
C GLN A 115 12.20 26.18 5.11
N ASN A 116 13.43 26.54 4.70
CA ASN A 116 14.47 25.55 4.39
C ASN A 116 14.85 24.71 5.62
N ILE A 117 15.03 25.34 6.79
CA ILE A 117 15.33 24.63 8.05
C ILE A 117 14.18 23.67 8.38
N LYS A 118 12.93 24.15 8.43
CA LYS A 118 11.78 23.29 8.73
C LYS A 118 11.64 22.11 7.75
N THR A 119 12.01 22.29 6.48
CA THR A 119 12.00 21.22 5.46
C THR A 119 13.04 20.14 5.79
N GLN A 120 14.27 20.57 6.10
CA GLN A 120 15.34 19.65 6.49
C GLN A 120 14.96 18.86 7.75
N TRP A 121 14.47 19.54 8.80
CA TRP A 121 14.08 18.89 10.06
C TRP A 121 12.85 17.97 9.91
N GLY A 122 11.89 18.31 9.06
CA GLY A 122 10.74 17.45 8.74
C GLY A 122 11.16 16.16 8.03
N SER A 123 12.10 16.26 7.08
CA SER A 123 12.60 15.10 6.33
C SER A 123 13.38 14.11 7.22
N LEU A 124 14.14 14.59 8.21
CA LEU A 124 14.98 13.74 9.07
C LEU A 124 14.18 12.71 9.88
N ARG A 125 13.01 13.10 10.41
CA ARG A 125 12.16 12.20 11.22
C ARG A 125 11.53 11.10 10.38
N ILE A 126 11.02 11.46 9.20
CA ILE A 126 10.44 10.51 8.24
C ILE A 126 11.52 9.55 7.73
N GLN A 127 12.70 10.07 7.36
CA GLN A 127 13.83 9.26 6.91
C GLN A 127 14.26 8.24 7.97
N LYS A 128 14.23 8.58 9.26
CA LYS A 128 14.53 7.62 10.34
C LYS A 128 13.54 6.45 10.35
N MET A 129 12.24 6.73 10.18
CA MET A 129 11.21 5.68 10.10
C MET A 129 11.37 4.82 8.85
N GLN A 130 11.62 5.44 7.69
CA GLN A 130 11.91 4.73 6.44
C GLN A 130 13.12 3.81 6.57
N ARG A 131 14.23 4.29 7.14
CA ARG A 131 15.44 3.47 7.39
C ARG A 131 15.20 2.30 8.34
N MET A 132 14.24 2.38 9.26
CA MET A 132 13.88 1.23 10.10
C MET A 132 13.16 0.16 9.27
N MET A 133 12.25 0.56 8.38
CA MET A 133 11.55 -0.34 7.48
C MET A 133 12.50 -0.99 6.47
N GLU A 134 13.40 -0.19 5.87
CA GLU A 134 14.43 -0.66 4.95
C GLU A 134 15.35 -1.69 5.62
N ARG A 135 15.76 -1.44 6.87
CA ARG A 135 16.55 -2.40 7.64
C ARG A 135 15.77 -3.68 7.91
N CYS A 136 14.53 -3.59 8.38
CA CYS A 136 13.69 -4.76 8.60
C CYS A 136 13.55 -5.62 7.33
N ALA A 137 13.24 -5.00 6.18
CA ALA A 137 13.14 -5.70 4.91
C ALA A 137 14.47 -6.37 4.52
N ARG A 138 15.60 -5.63 4.63
CA ARG A 138 16.94 -6.17 4.40
C ARG A 138 17.23 -7.38 5.30
N ASP A 139 16.97 -7.26 6.60
CA ASP A 139 17.27 -8.28 7.59
C ASP A 139 16.48 -9.56 7.30
N ILE A 140 15.22 -9.44 6.84
CA ILE A 140 14.43 -10.59 6.37
C ILE A 140 15.13 -11.29 5.19
N PHE A 141 15.56 -10.55 4.17
CA PHE A 141 16.27 -11.14 3.03
C PHE A 141 17.61 -11.76 3.42
N VAL A 142 18.35 -11.15 4.34
CA VAL A 142 19.61 -11.70 4.87
C VAL A 142 19.34 -13.00 5.60
N MET A 143 18.36 -13.04 6.51
CA MET A 143 17.98 -14.26 7.20
C MET A 143 17.54 -15.37 6.23
N MET A 144 16.78 -15.02 5.19
CA MET A 144 16.42 -15.97 4.13
C MET A 144 17.66 -16.49 3.39
N ALA A 145 18.60 -15.61 3.03
CA ALA A 145 19.83 -15.96 2.35
C ALA A 145 20.78 -16.84 3.20
N GLU A 146 20.71 -16.75 4.52
CA GLU A 146 21.46 -17.62 5.44
C GLU A 146 20.75 -18.99 5.64
N ILE A 147 19.43 -18.98 5.84
CA ILE A 147 18.67 -20.19 6.16
C ILE A 147 18.51 -21.11 4.94
N ILE A 148 18.25 -20.56 3.76
CA ILE A 148 17.96 -21.35 2.55
C ILE A 148 19.13 -22.29 2.19
N PRO A 149 20.39 -21.82 2.05
CA PRO A 149 21.53 -22.70 1.74
C PRO A 149 21.86 -23.67 2.88
N ALA A 150 21.53 -23.33 4.14
CA ALA A 150 21.74 -24.22 5.28
C ALA A 150 20.74 -25.39 5.34
N LYS A 151 19.59 -25.29 4.65
CA LYS A 151 18.53 -26.31 4.68
C LYS A 151 18.35 -27.06 3.38
N PHE A 152 18.76 -26.50 2.26
CA PHE A 152 18.61 -27.11 0.94
C PHE A 152 19.96 -27.35 0.29
N SER A 153 20.11 -28.50 -0.39
CA SER A 153 21.27 -28.75 -1.23
C SER A 153 21.22 -27.86 -2.48
N HIS A 154 22.40 -27.60 -3.06
CA HIS A 154 22.52 -26.83 -4.30
C HIS A 154 21.67 -27.43 -5.44
N GLU A 155 21.54 -28.76 -5.47
CA GLU A 155 20.75 -29.50 -6.46
C GLU A 155 19.25 -29.20 -6.33
N THR A 156 18.72 -29.23 -5.09
CA THR A 156 17.33 -28.89 -4.82
C THR A 156 17.05 -27.42 -5.12
N LEU A 157 17.96 -26.51 -4.77
CA LEU A 157 17.81 -25.08 -5.07
C LEU A 157 17.79 -24.81 -6.57
N GLN A 158 18.65 -25.47 -7.34
CA GLN A 158 18.67 -25.36 -8.79
C GLN A 158 17.37 -25.89 -9.43
N GLN A 159 16.82 -27.00 -8.92
CA GLN A 159 15.53 -27.50 -9.37
C GLN A 159 14.36 -26.57 -9.02
N MET A 160 14.37 -25.96 -7.83
CA MET A 160 13.31 -25.05 -7.37
C MET A 160 13.32 -23.71 -8.09
N THR A 161 14.51 -23.14 -8.34
CA THR A 161 14.66 -21.80 -8.91
C THR A 161 14.78 -21.79 -10.43
N GLY A 162 15.14 -22.94 -11.04
CA GLY A 162 15.51 -23.02 -12.46
C GLY A 162 16.81 -22.31 -12.80
N VAL A 163 17.52 -21.76 -11.81
CA VAL A 163 18.80 -21.10 -11.99
C VAL A 163 19.91 -22.14 -11.91
N GLN A 164 20.84 -22.11 -12.86
CA GLN A 164 22.01 -22.98 -12.83
C GLN A 164 22.96 -22.50 -11.71
N ILE A 165 23.10 -23.31 -10.66
CA ILE A 165 24.00 -23.04 -9.51
C ILE A 165 25.21 -23.98 -9.57
N ILE A 166 25.03 -25.19 -10.13
CA ILE A 166 26.08 -26.20 -10.27
C ILE A 166 26.58 -26.22 -11.73
N PRO A 167 27.90 -26.22 -11.98
CA PRO A 167 28.45 -26.42 -13.32
C PRO A 167 27.96 -27.73 -13.93
N THR A 168 27.50 -27.70 -15.17
CA THR A 168 27.17 -28.92 -15.92
C THR A 168 28.43 -29.55 -16.50
N GLN A 169 28.36 -30.83 -16.92
CA GLN A 169 29.50 -31.47 -17.58
C GLN A 169 29.99 -30.72 -18.82
N GLN A 170 29.08 -30.07 -19.57
CA GLN A 170 29.43 -29.22 -20.72
C GLN A 170 30.23 -27.98 -20.31
N ASP A 171 29.98 -27.44 -19.11
CA ASP A 171 30.74 -26.29 -18.59
C ASP A 171 32.14 -26.72 -18.14
N LEU A 172 32.35 -27.99 -17.78
CA LEU A 172 33.63 -28.53 -17.33
C LEU A 172 34.49 -29.05 -18.50
N THR A 173 33.88 -29.46 -19.61
CA THR A 173 34.61 -29.92 -20.81
C THR A 173 35.26 -28.75 -21.55
N PRO A 174 36.60 -28.76 -21.74
CA PRO A 174 37.26 -27.74 -22.56
C PRO A 174 36.85 -27.84 -24.03
N VAL A 175 36.70 -26.70 -24.69
CA VAL A 175 36.48 -26.64 -26.14
C VAL A 175 37.78 -27.02 -26.82
N GLN A 176 37.81 -28.15 -27.53
CA GLN A 176 39.01 -28.57 -28.25
C GLN A 176 39.22 -27.70 -29.50
N PRO A 177 40.42 -27.12 -29.71
CA PRO A 177 40.72 -26.39 -30.93
C PRO A 177 40.75 -27.35 -32.14
N PRO A 178 40.49 -26.83 -33.36
CA PRO A 178 40.55 -27.64 -34.58
C PRO A 178 41.94 -28.28 -34.75
N PRO A 179 42.04 -29.55 -35.19
CA PRO A 179 43.31 -30.21 -35.41
C PRO A 179 44.15 -29.46 -36.46
N PRO A 180 45.47 -29.31 -36.27
CA PRO A 180 46.33 -28.66 -37.24
C PRO A 180 46.34 -29.44 -38.56
N PRO A 181 46.44 -28.76 -39.72
CA PRO A 181 46.45 -29.41 -41.02
C PRO A 181 47.67 -30.36 -41.15
N PRO A 182 47.53 -31.48 -41.89
CA PRO A 182 48.62 -32.43 -42.10
C PRO A 182 49.85 -31.72 -42.69
N GLN A 183 51.00 -31.90 -42.05
CA GLN A 183 52.27 -31.36 -42.55
C GLN A 183 52.56 -31.97 -43.93
N GLY A 184 52.55 -31.12 -44.97
CA GLY A 184 52.84 -31.51 -46.36
C GLY A 184 51.68 -31.41 -47.35
N ALA A 185 50.46 -31.09 -46.91
CA ALA A 185 49.35 -30.81 -47.83
C ALA A 185 49.28 -29.29 -48.15
N GLN A 186 49.30 -28.93 -49.43
CA GLN A 186 48.94 -27.58 -49.87
C GLN A 186 47.43 -27.39 -49.65
N VAL A 187 47.08 -26.87 -48.47
CA VAL A 187 45.71 -26.47 -48.14
C VAL A 187 45.31 -25.25 -49.00
N PRO A 188 44.19 -25.30 -49.73
CA PRO A 188 43.66 -24.16 -50.47
C PRO A 188 43.49 -22.92 -49.57
N PRO A 189 43.67 -21.69 -50.11
CA PRO A 189 43.55 -20.45 -49.33
C PRO A 189 42.21 -20.31 -48.59
N GLU A 190 41.12 -20.81 -49.16
CA GLU A 190 39.78 -20.82 -48.54
C GLU A 190 39.73 -21.66 -47.26
N GLN A 191 40.39 -22.83 -47.24
CA GLN A 191 40.46 -23.69 -46.04
C GLN A 191 41.30 -23.06 -44.93
N GLN A 192 42.31 -22.25 -45.29
CA GLN A 192 43.16 -21.57 -44.33
C GLN A 192 42.41 -20.46 -43.58
N GLN A 193 41.55 -19.71 -44.29
CA GLN A 193 40.65 -18.73 -43.69
C GLN A 193 39.60 -19.37 -42.78
N GLN A 194 39.03 -20.51 -43.21
CA GLN A 194 38.02 -21.24 -42.44
C GLN A 194 38.59 -21.82 -41.14
N LEU A 195 39.83 -22.33 -41.17
CA LEU A 195 40.54 -22.82 -39.98
C LEU A 195 40.83 -21.68 -38.99
N GLN A 196 41.19 -20.49 -39.50
CA GLN A 196 41.47 -19.32 -38.66
C GLN A 196 40.20 -18.78 -37.99
N GLN A 197 39.07 -18.76 -38.71
CA GLN A 197 37.75 -18.43 -38.12
C GLN A 197 37.31 -19.46 -37.08
N ALA A 198 37.48 -20.77 -37.35
CA ALA A 198 37.15 -21.82 -36.40
C ALA A 198 37.99 -21.73 -35.12
N MET A 199 39.28 -21.37 -35.26
CA MET A 199 40.17 -21.15 -34.11
C MET A 199 39.74 -19.95 -33.26
N GLN A 200 39.38 -18.83 -33.89
CA GLN A 200 38.86 -17.66 -33.17
C GLN A 200 37.52 -17.95 -32.47
N ALA A 201 36.62 -18.68 -33.12
CA ALA A 201 35.35 -19.08 -32.54
C ALA A 201 35.54 -20.01 -31.33
N ALA A 202 36.46 -20.97 -31.42
CA ALA A 202 36.82 -21.87 -30.31
C ALA A 202 37.39 -21.09 -29.10
N GLN A 203 38.27 -20.11 -29.36
CA GLN A 203 38.82 -19.24 -28.31
C GLN A 203 37.74 -18.39 -27.62
N GLN A 204 36.81 -17.81 -28.39
CA GLN A 204 35.70 -17.03 -27.81
C GLN A 204 34.76 -17.91 -26.98
N ALA A 205 34.45 -19.12 -27.45
CA ALA A 205 33.63 -20.08 -26.70
C ALA A 205 34.30 -20.52 -25.38
N GLU A 206 35.63 -20.70 -25.39
CA GLU A 206 36.40 -21.00 -24.18
C GLU A 206 36.40 -19.84 -23.18
N GLN A 207 36.57 -18.60 -23.65
CA GLN A 207 36.46 -17.41 -22.81
C GLN A 207 35.07 -17.27 -22.18
N GLN A 208 34.00 -17.51 -22.94
CA GLN A 208 32.63 -17.48 -22.42
C GLN A 208 32.39 -18.55 -21.36
N ARG A 209 32.89 -19.76 -21.56
CA ARG A 209 32.81 -20.86 -20.58
C ARG A 209 33.59 -20.53 -19.31
N GLN A 210 34.81 -19.98 -19.42
CA GLN A 210 35.57 -19.52 -18.26
C GLN A 210 34.85 -18.41 -17.49
N ALA A 211 34.26 -17.44 -18.19
CA ALA A 211 33.47 -16.37 -17.58
C ALA A 211 32.20 -16.91 -16.90
N LYS A 212 31.57 -17.96 -17.44
CA LYS A 212 30.42 -18.64 -16.84
C LYS A 212 30.82 -19.41 -15.58
N LEU A 213 31.92 -20.18 -15.63
CA LEU A 213 32.48 -20.89 -14.47
C LEU A 213 32.86 -19.94 -13.34
N ALA A 214 33.46 -18.79 -13.66
CA ALA A 214 33.83 -17.77 -12.67
C ALA A 214 32.62 -17.14 -11.95
N LYS A 215 31.41 -17.24 -12.51
CA LYS A 215 30.16 -16.77 -11.85
C LYS A 215 29.48 -17.85 -10.99
N LEU A 216 29.90 -19.12 -11.14
CA LEU A 216 29.36 -20.27 -10.41
C LEU A 216 30.23 -20.68 -9.21
N GLN A 217 31.45 -20.14 -9.12
CA GLN A 217 32.38 -20.26 -7.97
C GLN A 217 32.14 -19.14 -6.97
#